data_AF-M0DQC5-F1
#
_entry.id   AF-M0DQC5-F1
#
_cell.length_a   1.000
_cell.length_b   1.000
_cell.length_c   1.000
_cell.angle_alpha   90.00
_cell.angle_beta   90.00
_cell.angle_gamma   90.00
#
_symmetry.space_group_name_H-M   'P 1'
#
loop_
_entity.id
_entity.type
_entity.pdbx_description
1 polymer ?
#
loop_
_entity_poly.entity_id
_entity_poly.type
_entity_poly.pdbx_seq_one_letter_code
_entity_poly.pdbx_strand_id
1 'polypeptide(L)'
;MWRSRKSRDRRTVICIACGDSVLRENAREYDKEGDRWNRRDKEFEYLCTDCDDEICHQPRDGLESLILSIESDGLSREEFLDRYADAVADAGESPERSERDR
;
A
#
# COMPACT_ATOMS: atom_id res chain seq x y z
N MET A 1 17.52 32.09 26.51
CA MET A 1 16.81 30.95 27.16
C MET A 1 15.55 30.63 26.37
N TRP A 2 15.62 29.72 25.39
CA TRP A 2 14.43 29.29 24.64
C TRP A 2 13.65 28.26 25.46
N ARG A 3 12.46 28.65 25.91
CA ARG A 3 11.57 27.76 26.66
C ARG A 3 10.92 26.74 25.72
N SER A 4 11.18 25.47 26.02
CA SER A 4 10.45 24.31 25.52
C SER A 4 8.94 24.49 25.63
N ARG A 5 8.25 24.39 24.49
CA ARG A 5 6.86 23.89 24.42
C ARG A 5 6.80 22.79 23.37
N LYS A 6 7.54 21.70 23.63
CA LYS A 6 7.39 20.43 22.92
C LYS A 6 6.14 19.74 23.46
N SER A 7 4.98 20.28 23.09
CA SER A 7 3.67 19.67 23.28
C SER A 7 2.93 19.69 21.95
N ARG A 8 3.64 19.37 20.87
CA ARG A 8 3.00 18.98 19.62
C ARG A 8 2.59 17.53 19.81
N ASP A 9 1.32 17.35 20.17
CA ASP A 9 0.54 16.14 20.08
C ASP A 9 1.26 14.82 20.41
N ARG A 10 1.19 14.42 21.68
CA ARG A 10 1.23 13.00 22.07
C ARG A 10 -0.05 12.28 21.61
N ARG A 11 -0.56 12.59 20.41
CA ARG A 11 -1.71 11.88 19.84
C ARG A 11 -1.21 10.50 19.47
N THR A 12 -1.85 9.49 20.02
CA THR A 12 -1.67 8.12 19.61
C THR A 12 -2.72 7.75 18.58
N VAL A 13 -2.35 6.89 17.65
CA VAL A 13 -3.25 6.27 16.67
C VAL A 13 -3.14 4.76 16.82
N ILE A 14 -4.18 4.05 16.38
CA ILE A 14 -4.22 2.59 16.43
C ILE A 14 -3.69 2.05 15.11
N CYS A 15 -2.70 1.16 15.18
CA CYS A 15 -2.26 0.38 14.04
C CYS A 15 -3.40 -0.55 13.60
N ILE A 16 -3.88 -0.44 12.35
CA ILE A 16 -4.98 -1.28 11.85
C ILE A 16 -4.60 -2.76 11.70
N ALA A 17 -3.31 -3.07 11.63
CA ALA A 17 -2.81 -4.44 11.45
C ALA A 17 -2.66 -5.18 12.78
N CYS A 18 -1.92 -4.61 13.74
CA CYS A 18 -1.65 -5.27 15.03
C CYS A 18 -2.54 -4.77 16.19
N GLY A 19 -3.23 -3.64 16.03
CA GLY A 19 -4.05 -3.03 17.09
C GLY A 19 -3.28 -2.18 18.10
N ASP A 20 -1.95 -2.05 17.96
CA ASP A 20 -1.14 -1.30 18.92
C ASP A 20 -1.39 0.21 18.86
N SER A 21 -1.37 0.84 20.03
CA SER A 21 -1.41 2.29 20.17
C SER A 21 -0.01 2.87 20.00
N VAL A 22 0.23 3.53 18.87
CA VAL A 22 1.52 4.12 18.50
C VAL A 22 1.43 5.63 18.46
N LEU A 23 2.55 6.31 18.72
CA LEU A 23 2.61 7.76 18.55
C LEU A 23 2.37 8.13 17.09
N ARG A 24 1.55 9.16 16.85
CA ARG A 24 1.23 9.63 15.50
C ARG A 24 2.46 9.99 14.66
N GLU A 25 3.54 10.41 15.30
CA GLU A 25 4.83 10.71 14.64
C GLU A 25 5.58 9.46 14.15
N ASN A 26 5.31 8.30 14.75
CA ASN A 26 5.92 7.01 14.40
C ASN A 26 5.02 6.14 13.51
N ALA A 27 3.77 6.57 13.29
CA ALA A 27 2.82 5.87 12.44
C ALA A 27 3.01 6.23 10.97
N ARG A 28 2.68 5.28 10.09
CA ARG A 28 2.64 5.42 8.64
C ARG A 28 1.20 5.56 8.19
N GLU A 29 0.95 6.47 7.26
CA GLU A 29 -0.37 6.66 6.66
C GLU A 29 -0.60 5.54 5.65
N TYR A 30 -1.64 4.76 5.86
CA TYR A 30 -2.10 3.73 4.93
C TYR A 30 -3.23 4.28 4.08
N ASP A 31 -2.99 4.35 2.76
CA ASP A 31 -4.04 4.64 1.78
C ASP A 31 -4.57 3.31 1.24
N LYS A 32 -5.78 2.94 1.65
CA LYS A 32 -6.47 1.74 1.18
C LYS A 32 -6.76 1.75 -0.33
N GLU A 33 -6.84 2.93 -0.92
CA GLU A 33 -7.10 3.13 -2.35
C GLU A 33 -5.79 3.16 -3.16
N GLY A 34 -4.62 3.10 -2.51
CA GLY A 34 -3.32 3.03 -3.18
C GLY A 34 -2.82 4.33 -3.83
N ASP A 35 -3.61 5.41 -3.82
CA ASP A 35 -3.26 6.70 -4.41
C ASP A 35 -2.60 7.64 -3.40
N ARG A 36 -1.30 7.40 -3.16
CA ARG A 36 -0.46 8.18 -2.23
C ARG A 36 -0.32 9.67 -2.61
N TRP A 37 -0.67 10.06 -3.83
CA TRP A 37 -0.43 11.41 -4.34
C TRP A 37 -1.59 12.37 -4.08
N ASN A 38 -2.84 11.88 -4.06
CA ASN A 38 -3.99 12.71 -3.72
C ASN A 38 -4.37 12.59 -2.24
N ARG A 39 -4.28 13.72 -1.52
CA ARG A 39 -4.64 13.82 -0.10
C ARG A 39 -5.98 14.53 0.15
N ARG A 40 -6.62 15.10 -0.87
CA ARG A 40 -7.87 15.85 -0.67
C ARG A 40 -9.02 14.88 -0.40
N ASP A 41 -9.79 15.20 0.62
CA ASP A 41 -11.05 14.52 0.98
C ASP A 41 -10.88 13.02 1.30
N LYS A 42 -9.67 12.58 1.70
CA LYS A 42 -9.37 11.22 2.15
C LYS A 42 -9.07 11.19 3.64
N GLU A 43 -9.64 10.21 4.32
CA GLU A 43 -9.25 9.82 5.68
C GLU A 43 -8.23 8.67 5.58
N PHE A 44 -7.05 8.86 6.18
CA PHE A 44 -6.00 7.85 6.21
C PHE A 44 -6.13 6.96 7.44
N GLU A 45 -5.86 5.68 7.24
CA GLU A 45 -5.65 4.73 8.32
C GLU A 45 -4.16 4.70 8.71
N TYR A 46 -3.82 4.02 9.80
CA TYR A 46 -2.47 4.05 10.35
C TYR A 46 -1.87 2.66 10.55
N LEU A 47 -0.60 2.53 10.20
CA LEU A 47 0.23 1.35 10.51
C LEU A 47 1.39 1.76 11.42
N CYS A 48 1.81 0.87 12.31
CA CYS A 48 3.12 1.00 12.94
C CYS A 48 4.22 0.77 11.90
N THR A 49 5.46 1.19 12.21
CA THR A 49 6.58 1.03 11.26
C THR A 49 6.80 -0.45 10.91
N ASP A 50 6.74 -1.34 11.89
CA ASP A 50 6.97 -2.77 11.67
C ASP A 50 5.91 -3.39 10.73
N CYS A 51 4.62 -3.08 10.94
CA CYS A 51 3.56 -3.58 10.05
C CYS A 51 3.57 -2.93 8.67
N ASP A 52 3.99 -1.66 8.56
CA ASP A 52 4.18 -0.99 7.27
C ASP A 52 5.30 -1.67 6.47
N ASP A 53 6.40 -2.03 7.13
CA ASP A 53 7.55 -2.68 6.47
C ASP A 53 7.21 -4.10 5.96
N GLU A 54 6.22 -4.78 6.54
CA GLU A 54 5.79 -6.13 6.13
C GLU A 54 4.82 -6.15 4.95
N ILE A 55 4.19 -5.02 4.58
CA ILE A 55 3.18 -5.00 3.51
C ILE A 55 3.76 -4.75 2.12
N CYS A 56 3.03 -5.26 1.13
CA CYS A 56 3.31 -4.96 -0.27
C CYS A 56 2.86 -3.53 -0.61
N HIS A 57 3.82 -2.71 -1.07
CA HIS A 57 3.60 -1.32 -1.48
C HIS A 57 3.32 -1.16 -2.99
N GLN A 58 3.15 -2.28 -3.71
CA GLN A 58 2.82 -2.22 -5.13
C GLN A 58 1.42 -1.60 -5.33
N PRO A 59 1.24 -0.75 -6.34
CA PRO A 59 -0.06 -0.20 -6.66
C PRO A 59 -1.05 -1.35 -6.94
N ARG A 60 -2.29 -1.19 -6.48
CA ARG A 60 -3.36 -2.16 -6.69
C ARG A 60 -4.21 -1.87 -7.92
N ASP A 61 -3.93 -0.78 -8.61
CA ASP A 61 -4.64 -0.38 -9.83
C ASP A 61 -4.57 -1.49 -10.88
N GLY A 62 -5.75 -1.93 -11.35
CA GLY A 62 -5.88 -2.99 -12.34
C GLY A 62 -5.64 -4.41 -11.82
N LEU A 63 -5.20 -4.59 -10.57
CA LEU A 63 -4.94 -5.92 -9.99
C LEU A 63 -6.21 -6.77 -9.94
N GLU A 64 -7.34 -6.22 -9.49
CA GLU A 64 -8.61 -6.96 -9.44
C GLU A 64 -9.08 -7.36 -10.84
N SER A 65 -9.01 -6.45 -11.81
CA SER A 65 -9.37 -6.75 -13.20
C SER A 65 -8.47 -7.83 -13.81
N LEU A 66 -7.18 -7.82 -13.49
CA LEU A 66 -6.24 -8.85 -13.91
C LEU A 66 -6.58 -10.20 -13.26
N ILE A 67 -6.84 -10.23 -11.95
CA ILE A 67 -7.20 -11.47 -11.25
C ILE A 67 -8.48 -12.06 -11.85
N LEU A 68 -9.51 -11.23 -12.08
CA LEU A 68 -10.76 -11.67 -12.70
C LEU A 68 -10.60 -12.17 -14.14
N SER A 69 -9.57 -11.74 -14.87
CA SER A 69 -9.33 -12.20 -16.25
C SER A 69 -8.63 -13.56 -16.30
N ILE A 70 -7.85 -13.91 -15.28
CA ILE A 70 -7.11 -15.18 -15.20
C ILE A 70 -7.83 -16.25 -14.37
N GLU A 71 -8.66 -15.82 -13.42
CA GLU A 71 -9.39 -16.71 -12.51
C GLU A 71 -10.50 -17.46 -13.28
N SER A 72 -10.71 -18.71 -12.89
CA SER A 72 -11.75 -19.58 -13.44
C SER A 72 -12.14 -20.63 -12.41
N ASP A 73 -13.39 -21.09 -12.46
CA ASP A 73 -13.88 -22.13 -11.57
C ASP A 73 -13.05 -23.41 -11.72
N GLY A 74 -12.63 -23.99 -10.59
CA GLY A 74 -11.93 -25.27 -10.56
C GLY A 74 -10.43 -25.22 -10.81
N LEU A 75 -9.81 -24.03 -10.89
CA LEU A 75 -8.35 -23.93 -10.97
C LEU A 75 -7.67 -24.36 -9.68
N SER A 76 -6.60 -25.13 -9.83
CA SER A 76 -5.67 -25.33 -8.73
C SER A 76 -4.91 -24.03 -8.44
N ARG A 77 -4.37 -23.95 -7.22
CA ARG A 77 -3.53 -22.82 -6.80
C ARG A 77 -2.29 -22.66 -7.69
N GLU A 78 -1.67 -23.77 -8.11
CA GLU A 78 -0.48 -23.74 -8.97
C GLU A 78 -0.83 -23.14 -10.34
N GLU A 79 -1.90 -23.61 -10.99
CA GLU A 79 -2.35 -23.08 -12.28
C GLU A 79 -2.71 -21.59 -12.23
N PHE A 80 -3.34 -21.14 -11.14
CA PHE A 80 -3.64 -19.73 -10.94
C PHE A 80 -2.35 -18.89 -10.85
N LEU A 81 -1.36 -19.36 -10.08
CA LEU A 81 -0.10 -18.65 -9.88
C LEU A 81 0.73 -18.59 -11.17
N ASP A 82 0.76 -19.66 -11.96
CA ASP A 82 1.45 -19.67 -13.25
C ASP A 82 0.83 -18.64 -14.21
N ARG A 83 -0.50 -18.63 -14.36
CA ARG A 83 -1.18 -17.64 -15.21
C ARG A 83 -1.00 -16.21 -14.74
N TYR A 84 -0.99 -15.99 -13.42
CA TYR A 84 -0.71 -14.68 -12.86
C TYR A 84 0.71 -14.24 -13.19
N ALA A 85 1.70 -15.12 -13.03
CA ALA A 85 3.10 -14.83 -13.33
C ALA A 85 3.29 -14.48 -14.82
N ASP A 86 2.67 -15.24 -15.72
CA ASP A 86 2.68 -14.97 -17.16
C ASP A 86 2.03 -13.61 -17.48
N ALA A 87 0.84 -13.35 -16.95
CA ALA A 87 0.11 -12.11 -17.23
C ALA A 87 0.84 -10.85 -16.71
N VAL A 88 1.53 -10.94 -15.57
CA VAL A 88 2.34 -9.84 -15.03
C VAL A 88 3.63 -9.65 -15.82
N ALA A 89 4.26 -10.74 -16.29
CA ALA A 89 5.44 -10.66 -17.14
C ALA A 89 5.12 -9.95 -18.46
N ASP A 90 4.02 -10.31 -19.11
CA ASP A 90 3.55 -9.69 -20.35
C ASP A 90 3.17 -8.20 -20.15
N ALA A 91 2.56 -7.85 -19.02
CA ALA A 91 2.23 -6.46 -18.70
C ALA A 91 3.48 -5.59 -18.46
N GLY A 92 4.56 -6.18 -17.95
CA GLY A 92 5.84 -5.52 -17.69
C GLY A 92 6.65 -5.14 -18.94
N GLU A 93 6.30 -5.68 -20.11
CA GLU A 93 6.93 -5.35 -21.41
C GLU A 93 6.35 -4.08 -22.08
N SER A 94 5.38 -3.41 -21.45
CA SER A 94 4.86 -2.13 -21.93
C SER A 94 5.83 -0.96 -21.63
N PRO A 95 6.18 -0.10 -22.62
CA PRO A 95 7.28 0.86 -22.52
C PRO A 95 6.90 2.16 -21.78
N GLU A 96 6.20 2.10 -20.65
CA GLU A 96 5.79 3.28 -19.89
C GLU A 96 6.66 3.53 -18.65
N ARG A 97 7.93 3.13 -18.73
CA ARG A 97 8.97 3.40 -17.73
C ARG A 97 10.12 4.21 -18.33
N SER A 98 9.83 5.28 -19.07
CA SER A 98 10.89 6.18 -19.56
C SER A 98 10.51 7.66 -19.63
N GLU A 99 9.63 8.18 -18.78
CA GLU A 99 9.38 9.63 -18.72
C GLU A 99 9.18 10.11 -17.27
N ARG A 100 10.17 9.84 -16.40
CA ARG A 100 10.19 10.46 -15.07
C ARG A 100 11.62 10.66 -14.53
N ASP A 101 12.52 11.08 -15.41
CA ASP A 101 13.85 11.60 -15.05
C ASP A 101 14.25 12.70 -16.05
N ARG A 102 13.65 13.88 -15.90
CA ARG A 102 14.17 15.17 -16.40
C ARG A 102 13.75 16.29 -15.47
#